data_AF-A0A1Q3BLZ9-F1
#
_entry.id   AF-A0A1Q3BLZ9-F1
#
_cell.length_a   1.000
_cell.length_b   1.000
_cell.length_c   1.000
_cell.angle_alpha   90.00
_cell.angle_beta   90.00
_cell.angle_gamma   90.00
#
_symmetry.space_group_name_H-M   'P 1'
#
loop_
_entity.id
_entity.type
_entity.pdbx_description
1 polymer ?
#
loop_
_entity_poly.entity_id
_entity_poly.type
_entity_poly.pdbx_seq_one_letter_code
_entity_poly.pdbx_strand_id
1 'polypeptide(L)'
;MGFLLTIVELLIVFVLIVAFGLVSAIFLEAYRRRDNHTHIEAPAIFEDPKSLKEVPCPHITDPAKKYISLIIPAYNEEHRLPGALDETMSYLQQRAAKDKSFSYEVVIVDDGSTDGTKRVAFDFVKKYTVDNVRVILLGRNHGKGEAIRKGMLHSRGELLLMLDADGATKANDLEKLENQIRAVAKKEGDSTADDSSFRISDIPVAVFGSRAHLEEKALASRKWYRNFLMKGFHLVVLLAAGPGIRDTQCGFKMFTRAAARKLFTNIRLKRWCFDVELVFLCKWFGIPMIEISVNWSEIPGSKVNPLSIPNMLWELLLMSVGYRTRLWKICF
;
A
#
# COMPACT_ATOMS: atom_id res chain seq x y z
N MET A 1 -46.43 -16.07 29.05
CA MET A 1 -45.09 -16.65 28.89
C MET A 1 -44.86 -17.21 27.49
N GLY A 2 -45.80 -17.99 26.90
CA GLY A 2 -45.65 -18.57 25.56
C GLY A 2 -45.48 -17.57 24.40
N PHE A 3 -46.25 -16.46 24.37
CA PHE A 3 -46.15 -15.46 23.30
C PHE A 3 -44.79 -14.78 23.20
N LEU A 4 -44.16 -14.47 24.34
CA LEU A 4 -42.82 -13.87 24.38
C LEU A 4 -41.76 -14.86 23.89
N LEU A 5 -41.90 -16.15 24.22
CA LEU A 5 -41.01 -17.21 23.76
C LEU A 5 -41.08 -17.36 22.22
N THR A 6 -42.28 -17.36 21.65
CA THR A 6 -42.48 -17.45 20.20
C THR A 6 -41.89 -16.25 19.46
N ILE A 7 -41.99 -15.03 20.01
CA ILE A 7 -41.34 -13.84 19.42
C ILE A 7 -39.82 -13.98 19.43
N VAL A 8 -39.25 -14.46 20.54
CA VAL A 8 -37.80 -14.69 20.66
C VAL A 8 -37.34 -15.77 19.67
N GLU A 9 -38.07 -16.88 19.53
CA GLU A 9 -37.78 -17.93 18.56
C GLU A 9 -37.81 -17.41 17.12
N LEU A 10 -38.85 -16.65 16.74
CA LEU A 10 -38.95 -16.04 15.42
C LEU A 10 -37.80 -15.06 15.14
N LEU A 11 -37.39 -14.28 16.15
CA LEU A 11 -36.26 -13.35 16.03
C LEU A 11 -34.93 -14.12 15.86
N ILE A 12 -34.72 -15.21 16.59
CA ILE A 12 -33.54 -16.08 16.44
C ILE A 12 -33.50 -16.67 15.02
N VAL A 13 -34.61 -17.24 14.55
CA VAL A 13 -34.69 -17.83 13.19
C VAL A 13 -34.42 -16.76 12.14
N PHE A 14 -34.99 -15.57 12.28
CA PHE A 14 -34.73 -14.45 11.37
C PHE A 14 -33.24 -14.07 11.34
N VAL A 15 -32.60 -13.95 12.52
CA VAL A 15 -31.16 -13.66 12.62
C VAL A 15 -30.32 -14.75 11.96
N LEU A 16 -30.67 -16.03 12.15
CA LEU A 16 -29.96 -17.15 11.52
C LEU A 16 -30.10 -17.14 9.99
N ILE A 17 -31.29 -16.87 9.46
CA ILE A 17 -31.53 -16.76 8.02
C ILE A 17 -30.71 -15.60 7.42
N VAL A 18 -30.73 -14.43 8.07
CA VAL A 18 -29.94 -13.27 7.63
C VAL A 18 -28.44 -13.56 7.69
N ALA A 19 -27.97 -14.20 8.76
CA ALA A 19 -26.57 -14.58 8.91
C ALA A 19 -26.15 -15.60 7.83
N PHE A 20 -26.96 -16.62 7.58
CA PHE A 20 -26.70 -17.61 6.53
C PHE A 20 -26.68 -16.96 5.13
N GLY A 21 -27.62 -16.07 4.85
CA GLY A 21 -27.66 -15.29 3.60
C GLY A 21 -26.40 -14.44 3.41
N LEU A 22 -25.95 -13.75 4.46
CA LEU A 22 -24.73 -12.95 4.44
C LEU A 22 -23.48 -13.80 4.20
N VAL A 23 -23.33 -14.91 4.94
CA VAL A 23 -22.20 -15.85 4.76
C VAL A 23 -22.19 -16.41 3.34
N SER A 24 -23.36 -16.86 2.84
CA SER A 24 -23.50 -17.38 1.49
C SER A 24 -23.12 -16.33 0.43
N ALA A 25 -23.55 -15.07 0.62
CA ALA A 25 -23.19 -13.97 -0.27
C ALA A 25 -21.67 -13.69 -0.26
N ILE A 26 -21.03 -13.71 0.90
CA ILE A 26 -19.57 -13.54 1.02
C ILE A 26 -18.83 -14.66 0.30
N PHE A 27 -19.23 -15.92 0.52
CA PHE A 27 -18.63 -17.07 -0.16
C PHE A 27 -18.83 -17.04 -1.67
N LEU A 28 -20.04 -16.73 -2.13
CA LEU A 28 -20.36 -16.64 -3.55
C LEU A 28 -19.56 -15.52 -4.22
N GLU A 29 -19.45 -14.36 -3.58
CA GLU A 29 -18.68 -13.23 -4.10
C GLU A 29 -17.17 -13.51 -4.06
N ALA A 30 -16.66 -14.16 -3.00
CA ALA A 30 -15.27 -14.60 -2.94
C ALA A 30 -14.94 -15.62 -4.05
N TYR A 31 -15.85 -16.57 -4.30
CA TYR A 31 -15.76 -17.53 -5.39
C TYR A 31 -15.83 -16.85 -6.76
N ARG A 32 -16.78 -15.92 -6.96
CA ARG A 32 -16.90 -15.14 -8.21
C ARG A 32 -15.63 -14.34 -8.50
N ARG A 33 -14.93 -13.87 -7.47
CA ARG A 33 -13.66 -13.14 -7.58
C ARG A 33 -12.41 -14.03 -7.63
N ARG A 34 -12.53 -15.35 -7.54
CA ARG A 34 -11.38 -16.26 -7.46
C ARG A 34 -10.41 -16.10 -8.63
N ASP A 35 -10.96 -15.98 -9.84
CA ASP A 35 -10.22 -15.84 -11.10
C ASP A 35 -10.11 -14.37 -11.52
N ASN A 36 -10.66 -13.44 -10.73
CA ASN A 36 -10.59 -12.00 -10.97
C ASN A 36 -9.22 -11.44 -10.55
N HIS A 37 -8.18 -12.03 -11.15
CA HIS A 37 -6.81 -11.51 -11.21
C HIS A 37 -6.67 -10.41 -12.26
N THR A 38 -7.75 -10.03 -12.96
CA THR A 38 -7.74 -8.94 -13.95
C THR A 38 -7.52 -7.60 -13.24
N HIS A 39 -6.27 -7.40 -12.87
CA HIS A 39 -5.64 -6.11 -12.77
C HIS A 39 -5.48 -5.55 -14.16
N ILE A 40 -5.29 -4.24 -14.24
CA ILE A 40 -5.14 -3.59 -15.53
C ILE A 40 -3.87 -4.14 -16.18
N GLU A 41 -3.96 -4.74 -17.37
CA GLU A 41 -2.78 -5.03 -18.20
C GLU A 41 -2.36 -3.83 -19.06
N ALA A 42 -3.09 -2.70 -18.98
CA ALA A 42 -2.78 -1.51 -19.76
C ALA A 42 -1.27 -1.24 -19.69
N PRO A 43 -0.63 -1.08 -20.85
CA PRO A 43 0.80 -0.87 -20.90
C PRO A 43 1.09 0.37 -20.06
N ALA A 44 1.96 0.24 -19.07
CA ALA A 44 2.52 1.42 -18.41
C ALA A 44 3.44 2.07 -19.45
N ILE A 45 2.85 2.88 -20.34
CA ILE A 45 3.57 3.67 -21.32
C ILE A 45 4.18 4.83 -20.54
N PHE A 46 5.50 4.93 -20.61
CA PHE A 46 6.24 6.04 -20.05
C PHE A 46 6.65 6.93 -21.21
N GLU A 47 5.87 7.96 -21.51
CA GLU A 47 6.27 8.96 -22.49
C GLU A 47 7.27 9.91 -21.85
N ASP A 48 8.42 10.12 -22.48
CA ASP A 48 9.27 11.25 -22.15
C ASP A 48 8.63 12.53 -22.70
N PRO A 49 8.16 13.47 -21.86
CA PRO A 49 7.47 14.67 -22.32
C PRO A 49 8.37 15.62 -23.12
N LYS A 50 9.70 15.40 -23.15
CA LYS A 50 10.64 16.18 -23.98
C LYS A 50 10.84 15.58 -25.37
N SER A 51 10.97 14.26 -25.46
CA SER A 51 11.28 13.58 -26.73
C SER A 51 10.08 12.91 -27.40
N LEU A 52 8.94 12.80 -26.70
CA LEU A 52 7.74 12.06 -27.11
C LEU A 52 8.01 10.60 -27.50
N LYS A 53 9.15 10.04 -27.06
CA LYS A 53 9.49 8.64 -27.25
C LYS A 53 8.94 7.81 -26.11
N GLU A 54 8.41 6.64 -26.45
CA GLU A 54 8.05 5.62 -25.46
C GLU A 54 9.34 5.06 -24.83
N VAL A 55 9.40 5.11 -23.50
CA VAL A 55 10.47 4.50 -22.71
C VAL A 55 10.02 3.10 -22.29
N PRO A 56 10.88 2.07 -22.40
CA PRO A 56 10.53 0.71 -22.01
C PRO A 56 9.95 0.65 -20.60
N CYS A 57 8.87 -0.10 -20.45
CA CYS A 57 8.21 -0.33 -19.19
C CYS A 57 8.96 -1.41 -18.40
N PRO A 58 9.74 -1.08 -17.34
CA PRO A 58 10.39 -2.09 -16.54
C PRO A 58 9.34 -2.86 -15.75
N HIS A 59 9.69 -4.07 -15.34
CA HIS A 59 8.90 -4.88 -14.44
C HIS A 59 9.69 -5.21 -13.17
N ILE A 60 8.99 -5.52 -12.07
CA ILE A 60 9.60 -5.89 -10.79
C ILE A 60 10.49 -7.13 -10.91
N THR A 61 10.27 -7.96 -11.92
CA THR A 61 11.07 -9.14 -12.25
C THR A 61 12.40 -8.80 -12.93
N ASP A 62 12.54 -7.60 -13.49
CA ASP A 62 13.79 -7.16 -14.09
C ASP A 62 14.81 -6.81 -12.99
N PRO A 63 16.13 -6.94 -13.28
CA PRO A 63 17.18 -6.49 -12.39
C PRO A 63 17.00 -5.02 -12.00
N ALA A 64 17.27 -4.71 -10.74
CA ALA A 64 17.22 -3.34 -10.25
C ALA A 64 18.24 -2.46 -10.99
N LYS A 65 17.83 -1.22 -11.31
CA LYS A 65 18.67 -0.19 -11.96
C LYS A 65 18.85 1.06 -11.10
N LYS A 66 18.06 1.19 -10.03
CA LYS A 66 18.10 2.28 -9.07
C LYS A 66 18.25 1.70 -7.67
N TYR A 67 18.83 2.46 -6.76
CA TYR A 67 18.89 2.07 -5.36
C TYR A 67 17.48 2.09 -4.74
N ILE A 68 16.69 3.13 -5.00
CA ILE A 68 15.33 3.25 -4.46
C ILE A 68 14.32 3.80 -5.47
N SER A 69 13.11 3.26 -5.46
CA SER A 69 11.94 3.83 -6.14
C SER A 69 10.94 4.33 -5.12
N LEU A 70 10.44 5.56 -5.29
CA LEU A 70 9.37 6.13 -4.48
C LEU A 70 8.08 6.11 -5.29
N ILE A 71 7.07 5.40 -4.80
CA ILE A 71 5.78 5.20 -5.47
C ILE A 71 4.76 6.11 -4.81
N ILE A 72 4.23 7.06 -5.58
CA ILE A 72 3.30 8.09 -5.11
C ILE A 72 1.97 7.94 -5.87
N PRO A 73 0.89 7.45 -5.23
CA PRO A 73 -0.42 7.39 -5.85
C PRO A 73 -1.08 8.77 -5.79
N ALA A 74 -1.66 9.22 -6.90
CA ALA A 74 -2.31 10.52 -7.00
C ALA A 74 -3.73 10.37 -7.57
N TYR A 75 -4.71 10.96 -6.88
CA TYR A 75 -6.08 11.09 -7.36
C TYR A 75 -6.69 12.42 -6.91
N ASN A 76 -6.85 13.34 -7.85
CA ASN A 76 -7.31 14.70 -7.60
C ASN A 76 -6.49 15.42 -6.51
N GLU A 77 -5.18 15.50 -6.75
CA GLU A 77 -4.16 16.03 -5.85
C GLU A 77 -3.47 17.30 -6.40
N GLU A 78 -4.08 18.03 -7.34
CA GLU A 78 -3.43 19.14 -8.03
C GLU A 78 -2.81 20.21 -7.11
N HIS A 79 -3.40 20.40 -5.92
CA HIS A 79 -2.94 21.37 -4.93
C HIS A 79 -1.95 20.80 -3.90
N ARG A 80 -1.99 19.48 -3.62
CA ARG A 80 -1.17 18.85 -2.57
C ARG A 80 0.10 18.22 -3.13
N LEU A 81 0.01 17.66 -4.33
CA LEU A 81 1.11 16.98 -5.00
C LEU A 81 2.36 17.86 -5.20
N PRO A 82 2.27 19.15 -5.62
CA PRO A 82 3.46 19.96 -5.83
C PRO A 82 4.34 20.11 -4.59
N GLY A 83 3.74 20.44 -3.44
CA GLY A 83 4.47 20.64 -2.19
C GLY A 83 5.11 19.34 -1.70
N ALA A 84 4.37 18.22 -1.77
CA ALA A 84 4.88 16.91 -1.41
C ALA A 84 6.06 16.47 -2.29
N LEU A 85 5.96 16.70 -3.61
CA LEU A 85 7.02 16.36 -4.56
C LEU A 85 8.24 17.27 -4.43
N ASP A 86 8.08 18.58 -4.26
CA ASP A 86 9.23 19.48 -4.10
C ASP A 86 10.01 19.16 -2.80
N GLU A 87 9.34 18.83 -1.70
CA GLU A 87 10.00 18.36 -0.47
C GLU A 87 10.76 17.05 -0.73
N THR A 88 10.10 16.08 -1.36
CA THR A 88 10.66 14.76 -1.67
C THR A 88 11.89 14.88 -2.57
N MET A 89 11.77 15.63 -3.67
CA MET A 89 12.88 15.83 -4.62
C MET A 89 14.04 16.58 -3.99
N SER A 90 13.78 17.57 -3.14
CA SER A 90 14.82 18.30 -2.40
C SER A 90 15.64 17.35 -1.52
N TYR A 91 14.97 16.47 -0.76
CA TYR A 91 15.65 15.46 0.07
C TYR A 91 16.48 14.49 -0.80
N LEU A 92 15.90 13.94 -1.87
CA LEU A 92 16.56 12.97 -2.73
C LEU A 92 17.78 13.55 -3.45
N GLN A 93 17.69 14.79 -3.96
CA GLN A 93 18.81 15.49 -4.57
C GLN A 93 19.93 15.77 -3.57
N GLN A 94 19.61 16.22 -2.35
CA GLN A 94 20.59 16.43 -1.30
C GLN A 94 21.31 15.13 -0.93
N ARG A 95 20.58 14.01 -0.85
CA ARG A 95 21.17 12.71 -0.56
C ARG A 95 22.06 12.21 -1.69
N ALA A 96 21.62 12.31 -2.94
CA ALA A 96 22.42 11.95 -4.11
C ALA A 96 23.69 12.82 -4.27
N ALA A 97 23.63 14.09 -3.85
CA ALA A 97 24.80 14.96 -3.84
C ALA A 97 25.84 14.55 -2.78
N LYS A 98 25.38 14.00 -1.65
CA LYS A 98 26.25 13.50 -0.56
C LYS A 98 26.82 12.11 -0.85
N ASP A 99 26.04 11.25 -1.48
CA ASP A 99 26.40 9.87 -1.80
C ASP A 99 26.19 9.60 -3.30
N LYS A 100 27.30 9.52 -4.05
CA LYS A 100 27.27 9.28 -5.50
C LYS A 100 26.75 7.89 -5.87
N SER A 101 26.73 6.94 -4.94
CA SER A 101 26.17 5.60 -5.16
C SER A 101 24.65 5.59 -5.02
N PHE A 102 24.08 6.60 -4.37
CA PHE A 102 22.64 6.73 -4.18
C PHE A 102 21.96 7.18 -5.47
N SER A 103 21.21 6.25 -6.08
CA SER A 103 20.39 6.51 -7.25
C SER A 103 18.91 6.30 -6.93
N TYR A 104 18.05 7.18 -7.42
CA TYR A 104 16.63 7.11 -7.11
C TYR A 104 15.76 7.29 -8.35
N GLU A 105 14.48 6.95 -8.20
CA GLU A 105 13.41 7.42 -9.06
C GLU A 105 12.14 7.68 -8.23
N VAL A 106 11.29 8.55 -8.76
CA VAL A 106 9.93 8.81 -8.26
C VAL A 106 8.94 8.38 -9.34
N VAL A 107 8.03 7.48 -8.99
CA VAL A 107 6.98 6.96 -9.85
C VAL A 107 5.64 7.50 -9.35
N ILE A 108 5.12 8.50 -10.06
CA ILE A 108 3.81 9.08 -9.80
C ILE A 108 2.77 8.25 -10.54
N VAL A 109 1.74 7.77 -9.85
CA VAL A 109 0.67 6.98 -10.46
C VAL A 109 -0.64 7.74 -10.38
N ASP A 110 -1.08 8.30 -11.50
CA ASP A 110 -2.37 8.97 -11.62
C ASP A 110 -3.49 7.92 -11.76
N ASP A 111 -4.33 7.83 -10.73
CA ASP A 111 -5.48 6.93 -10.67
C ASP A 111 -6.71 7.53 -11.38
N GLY A 112 -6.49 8.10 -12.57
CA GLY A 112 -7.54 8.69 -13.41
C GLY A 112 -8.12 9.99 -12.85
N SER A 113 -7.26 10.96 -12.53
CA SER A 113 -7.71 12.25 -12.00
C SER A 113 -8.51 13.05 -13.03
N THR A 114 -9.47 13.83 -12.52
CA THR A 114 -10.35 14.72 -13.29
C THR A 114 -9.93 16.19 -13.19
N ASP A 115 -8.97 16.51 -12.33
CA ASP A 115 -8.41 17.86 -12.14
C ASP A 115 -7.04 18.03 -12.84
N GLY A 116 -6.28 19.06 -12.48
CA GLY A 116 -4.96 19.36 -13.02
C GLY A 116 -3.82 18.43 -12.58
N THR A 117 -4.08 17.36 -11.80
CA THR A 117 -3.05 16.45 -11.26
C THR A 117 -2.11 15.90 -12.34
N LYS A 118 -2.65 15.48 -13.48
CA LYS A 118 -1.87 14.95 -14.61
C LYS A 118 -0.85 15.97 -15.11
N ARG A 119 -1.30 17.22 -15.32
CA ARG A 119 -0.43 18.32 -15.77
C ARG A 119 0.72 18.54 -14.78
N VAL A 120 0.39 18.64 -13.49
CA VAL A 120 1.39 18.80 -12.42
C VAL A 120 2.42 17.69 -12.47
N ALA A 121 1.99 16.43 -12.54
CA ALA A 121 2.90 15.28 -12.60
C ALA A 121 3.86 15.35 -13.79
N PHE A 122 3.37 15.70 -14.98
CA PHE A 122 4.21 15.87 -16.18
C PHE A 122 5.19 17.04 -16.08
N ASP A 123 4.82 18.13 -15.40
CA ASP A 123 5.72 19.26 -15.20
C ASP A 123 6.94 18.87 -14.31
N PHE A 124 6.74 17.98 -13.34
CA PHE A 124 7.84 17.40 -12.56
C PHE A 124 8.77 16.50 -13.40
N VAL A 125 8.24 15.72 -14.35
CA VAL A 125 9.06 14.94 -15.28
C VAL A 125 9.93 15.87 -16.14
N LYS A 126 9.37 16.97 -16.64
CA LYS A 126 10.12 17.97 -17.43
C LYS A 126 11.24 18.63 -16.59
N LYS A 127 10.97 18.90 -15.31
CA LYS A 127 11.91 19.53 -14.37
C LYS A 127 13.08 18.60 -14.01
N TYR A 128 12.84 17.32 -13.75
CA TYR A 128 13.85 16.41 -13.16
C TYR A 128 14.33 15.26 -14.05
N THR A 129 13.86 15.18 -15.30
CA THR A 129 14.11 14.12 -16.31
C THR A 129 13.35 12.82 -16.08
N VAL A 130 13.07 12.09 -17.18
CA VAL A 130 12.38 10.79 -17.17
C VAL A 130 13.14 9.69 -16.43
N ASP A 131 14.45 9.86 -16.21
CA ASP A 131 15.24 8.90 -15.45
C ASP A 131 15.03 9.02 -13.94
N ASN A 132 14.66 10.20 -13.43
CA ASN A 132 14.42 10.43 -12.00
C ASN A 132 12.93 10.54 -11.67
N VAL A 133 12.08 10.99 -12.58
CA VAL A 133 10.63 11.11 -12.34
C VAL A 133 9.86 10.52 -13.50
N ARG A 134 8.89 9.67 -13.20
CA ARG A 134 8.07 8.95 -14.17
C ARG A 134 6.60 9.01 -13.77
N VAL A 135 5.72 8.98 -14.76
CA VAL A 135 4.27 9.03 -14.54
C VAL A 135 3.63 7.79 -15.17
N ILE A 136 2.74 7.15 -14.42
CA ILE A 136 1.86 6.07 -14.91
C ILE A 136 0.42 6.60 -14.87
N LEU A 137 -0.27 6.54 -16.00
CA LEU A 137 -1.68 6.93 -16.10
C LEU A 137 -2.57 5.69 -16.12
N LEU A 138 -3.49 5.56 -15.16
CA LEU A 138 -4.46 4.45 -15.14
C LEU A 138 -5.71 4.72 -15.99
N GLY A 139 -5.91 5.98 -16.42
CA GLY A 139 -7.02 6.39 -17.29
C GLY A 139 -8.37 6.54 -16.61
N ARG A 140 -8.65 5.79 -15.53
CA ARG A 140 -9.84 5.93 -14.67
C ARG A 140 -9.50 5.56 -13.23
N ASN A 141 -10.37 5.92 -12.29
CA ASN A 141 -10.19 5.57 -10.88
C ASN A 141 -10.46 4.08 -10.62
N HIS A 142 -9.40 3.38 -10.23
CA HIS A 142 -9.42 1.98 -9.82
C HIS A 142 -9.26 1.82 -8.30
N GLY A 143 -8.67 2.81 -7.64
CA GLY A 143 -8.42 2.86 -6.22
C GLY A 143 -6.92 2.85 -5.90
N LYS A 144 -6.60 3.36 -4.70
CA LYS A 144 -5.23 3.51 -4.19
C LYS A 144 -4.40 2.22 -4.26
N GLY A 145 -4.98 1.08 -3.91
CA GLY A 145 -4.31 -0.21 -3.96
C GLY A 145 -3.88 -0.62 -5.37
N GLU A 146 -4.70 -0.34 -6.40
CA GLU A 146 -4.33 -0.59 -7.79
C GLU A 146 -3.21 0.36 -8.25
N ALA A 147 -3.31 1.63 -7.91
CA ALA A 147 -2.28 2.62 -8.22
C ALA A 147 -0.92 2.26 -7.61
N ILE A 148 -0.89 1.90 -6.33
CA ILE A 148 0.31 1.42 -5.66
C ILE A 148 0.83 0.14 -6.30
N ARG A 149 -0.03 -0.86 -6.51
CA ARG A 149 0.34 -2.12 -7.17
C ARG A 149 1.04 -1.85 -8.50
N LYS A 150 0.45 -1.00 -9.34
CA LYS A 150 1.02 -0.64 -10.64
C LYS A 150 2.37 0.06 -10.52
N GLY A 151 2.50 1.03 -9.62
CA GLY A 151 3.76 1.70 -9.36
C GLY A 151 4.85 0.74 -8.87
N MET A 152 4.51 -0.15 -7.94
CA MET A 152 5.43 -1.16 -7.40
C MET A 152 5.89 -2.14 -8.48
N LEU A 153 4.97 -2.67 -9.29
CA LEU A 153 5.29 -3.62 -10.35
C LEU A 153 6.15 -3.02 -11.48
N HIS A 154 6.10 -1.70 -11.69
CA HIS A 154 6.83 -1.01 -12.75
C HIS A 154 7.98 -0.11 -12.25
N SER A 155 8.50 -0.42 -11.06
CA SER A 155 9.62 0.27 -10.41
C SER A 155 10.96 -0.44 -10.64
N ARG A 156 12.05 0.32 -10.71
CA ARG A 156 13.45 -0.10 -10.97
C ARG A 156 14.32 -0.20 -9.72
N GLY A 157 13.81 0.14 -8.55
CA GLY A 157 14.54 0.22 -7.28
C GLY A 157 14.86 -1.12 -6.63
N GLU A 158 16.01 -1.21 -5.96
CA GLU A 158 16.30 -2.31 -5.02
C GLU A 158 15.38 -2.26 -3.81
N LEU A 159 15.13 -1.04 -3.33
CA LEU A 159 14.13 -0.71 -2.32
C LEU A 159 12.95 0.02 -2.98
N LEU A 160 11.75 -0.27 -2.50
CA LEU A 160 10.53 0.35 -2.99
C LEU A 160 9.79 0.99 -1.81
N LEU A 161 9.65 2.31 -1.85
CA LEU A 161 8.97 3.09 -0.82
C LEU A 161 7.62 3.57 -1.34
N MET A 162 6.55 3.21 -0.65
CA MET A 162 5.26 3.85 -0.79
C MET A 162 5.24 5.17 -0.01
N LEU A 163 4.74 6.24 -0.64
CA LEU A 163 4.57 7.55 -0.02
C LEU A 163 3.25 8.20 -0.51
N ASP A 164 2.49 8.80 0.40
CA ASP A 164 1.24 9.51 0.04
C ASP A 164 1.52 10.84 -0.67
N ALA A 165 0.67 11.21 -1.63
CA ALA A 165 0.78 12.44 -2.42
C ALA A 165 0.50 13.74 -1.64
N ASP A 166 0.08 13.66 -0.37
CA ASP A 166 -0.28 14.82 0.44
C ASP A 166 0.88 15.41 1.25
N GLY A 167 2.03 14.76 1.30
CA GLY A 167 3.20 15.21 2.06
C GLY A 167 3.02 15.10 3.58
N ALA A 168 2.05 14.29 4.03
CA ALA A 168 1.78 14.11 5.45
C ALA A 168 2.92 13.41 6.20
N THR A 169 3.65 12.50 5.52
CA THR A 169 4.86 11.87 6.06
C THR A 169 6.10 12.49 5.44
N LYS A 170 7.09 12.81 6.28
CA LYS A 170 8.32 13.50 5.84
C LYS A 170 9.31 12.52 5.22
N ALA A 171 9.88 12.89 4.09
CA ALA A 171 10.87 12.07 3.37
C ALA A 171 12.12 11.76 4.21
N ASN A 172 12.44 12.62 5.19
CA ASN A 172 13.58 12.42 6.10
C ASN A 172 13.48 11.13 6.94
N ASP A 173 12.29 10.58 7.14
CA ASP A 173 12.14 9.32 7.88
C ASP A 173 12.45 8.07 7.04
N LEU A 174 12.73 8.23 5.74
CA LEU A 174 13.10 7.15 4.83
C LEU A 174 14.28 6.33 5.37
N GLU A 175 15.31 7.01 5.91
CA GLU A 175 16.49 6.37 6.48
C GLU A 175 16.16 5.46 7.66
N LYS A 176 15.10 5.78 8.44
CA LYS A 176 14.67 4.93 9.54
C LYS A 176 14.18 3.57 9.02
N LEU A 177 13.42 3.55 7.93
CA LEU A 177 12.92 2.29 7.33
C LEU A 177 14.07 1.51 6.71
N GLU A 178 14.93 2.21 5.97
CA GLU A 178 16.11 1.61 5.34
C GLU A 178 17.03 0.93 6.36
N ASN A 179 17.29 1.60 7.50
CA ASN A 179 18.11 1.04 8.56
C ASN A 179 17.51 -0.26 9.16
N GLN A 180 16.18 -0.34 9.28
CA GLN A 180 15.53 -1.58 9.72
C GLN A 180 15.66 -2.71 8.69
N ILE A 181 15.49 -2.42 7.40
CA ILE A 181 15.71 -3.43 6.34
C ILE A 181 17.14 -3.93 6.42
N ARG A 182 18.13 -3.04 6.51
CA ARG A 182 19.55 -3.43 6.63
C ARG A 182 19.83 -4.27 7.86
N ALA A 183 19.24 -3.93 9.01
CA ALA A 183 19.42 -4.68 10.25
C ALA A 183 18.86 -6.11 10.15
N VAL A 184 17.71 -6.28 9.50
CA VAL A 184 17.08 -7.59 9.28
C VAL A 184 17.86 -8.40 8.25
N ALA A 185 18.21 -7.77 7.12
CA ALA A 185 18.98 -8.40 6.05
C ALA A 185 20.35 -8.90 6.55
N LYS A 186 21.04 -8.14 7.42
CA LYS A 186 22.30 -8.59 8.04
C LYS A 186 22.11 -9.83 8.91
N LYS A 187 21.06 -9.88 9.72
CA LYS A 187 20.78 -11.05 10.59
C LYS A 187 20.50 -12.32 9.78
N GLU A 188 19.80 -12.20 8.65
CA GLU A 188 19.55 -13.34 7.77
C GLU A 188 20.78 -13.70 6.93
N GLY A 189 21.54 -12.70 6.45
CA GLY A 189 22.74 -12.88 5.64
C GLY A 189 23.94 -13.45 6.40
N ASP A 190 24.12 -13.14 7.69
CA ASP A 190 25.19 -13.72 8.54
C ASP A 190 24.99 -15.24 8.75
N SER A 191 23.80 -15.78 8.48
CA SER A 191 23.54 -17.23 8.52
C SER A 191 23.99 -17.95 7.24
N THR A 192 24.28 -17.21 6.17
CA THR A 192 24.79 -17.71 4.88
C THR A 192 26.15 -17.07 4.61
N ALA A 193 27.18 -17.59 5.26
CA ALA A 193 28.55 -17.14 5.07
C ALA A 193 29.02 -17.38 3.62
N ASP A 194 29.77 -16.39 3.11
CA ASP A 194 30.77 -16.51 2.05
C ASP A 194 30.33 -16.46 0.58
N ASP A 195 29.21 -15.77 0.25
CA ASP A 195 28.92 -15.44 -1.15
C ASP A 195 28.91 -13.92 -1.41
N SER A 196 29.91 -13.48 -2.18
CA SER A 196 30.06 -12.12 -2.73
C SER A 196 28.89 -11.65 -3.61
N SER A 197 27.90 -12.52 -3.87
CA SER A 197 26.68 -12.23 -4.63
C SER A 197 25.53 -11.62 -3.81
N PHE A 198 25.65 -11.54 -2.47
CA PHE A 198 24.57 -11.13 -1.57
C PHE A 198 24.04 -9.70 -1.83
N ARG A 199 22.75 -9.58 -2.17
CA ARG A 199 22.07 -8.28 -2.34
C ARG A 199 20.88 -8.15 -1.39
N ILE A 200 20.78 -6.98 -0.77
CA ILE A 200 19.68 -6.62 0.13
C ILE A 200 18.30 -6.72 -0.54
N SER A 201 18.25 -6.56 -1.86
CA SER A 201 17.03 -6.64 -2.67
C SER A 201 16.48 -8.06 -2.82
N ASP A 202 17.30 -9.09 -2.57
CA ASP A 202 16.91 -10.50 -2.72
C ASP A 202 16.27 -11.08 -1.46
N ILE A 203 16.54 -10.49 -0.28
CA ILE A 203 15.89 -10.87 0.97
C ILE A 203 14.52 -10.19 1.05
N PRO A 204 13.41 -10.93 1.18
CA PRO A 204 12.11 -10.32 1.33
C PRO A 204 11.96 -9.72 2.74
N VAL A 205 11.87 -8.39 2.85
CA VAL A 205 11.59 -7.66 4.11
C VAL A 205 10.59 -6.54 3.84
N ALA A 206 9.69 -6.28 4.79
CA ALA A 206 8.76 -5.17 4.76
C ALA A 206 8.84 -4.32 6.04
N VAL A 207 8.92 -3.01 5.90
CA VAL A 207 8.95 -2.07 7.03
C VAL A 207 7.80 -1.07 6.89
N PHE A 208 7.01 -0.94 7.95
CA PHE A 208 5.80 -0.15 8.03
C PHE A 208 6.05 1.07 8.91
N GLY A 209 5.87 2.27 8.36
CA GLY A 209 5.76 3.48 9.15
C GLY A 209 4.47 3.44 9.99
N SER A 210 4.50 4.09 11.15
CA SER A 210 3.41 4.06 12.12
C SER A 210 3.17 5.42 12.76
N ARG A 211 1.89 5.77 12.85
CA ARG A 211 1.38 6.95 13.56
C ARG A 211 0.77 6.57 14.91
N ALA A 212 0.90 5.32 15.36
CA ALA A 212 0.26 4.84 16.60
C ALA A 212 0.62 5.70 17.83
N HIS A 213 1.84 6.23 17.88
CA HIS A 213 2.29 7.15 18.95
C HIS A 213 1.56 8.52 18.94
N LEU A 214 0.99 8.94 17.80
CA LEU A 214 0.13 10.13 17.70
C LEU A 214 -1.32 9.82 18.05
N GLU A 215 -1.77 8.59 17.75
CA GLU A 215 -3.09 8.10 18.12
C GLU A 215 -3.28 8.14 19.64
N GLU A 216 -2.28 7.72 20.42
CA GLU A 216 -2.31 7.77 21.88
C GLU A 216 -2.52 9.21 22.40
N LYS A 217 -1.91 10.21 21.76
CA LYS A 217 -2.12 11.63 22.10
C LYS A 217 -3.52 12.14 21.69
N ALA A 218 -4.03 11.69 20.54
CA ALA A 218 -5.34 12.09 20.03
C ALA A 218 -6.52 11.42 20.74
N LEU A 219 -6.34 10.21 21.28
CA LEU A 219 -7.37 9.47 22.01
C LEU A 219 -7.81 10.17 23.30
N ALA A 220 -6.92 10.96 23.91
CA ALA A 220 -7.19 11.73 25.12
C ALA A 220 -8.19 12.89 24.89
N SER A 221 -8.36 13.37 23.66
CA SER A 221 -9.17 14.55 23.34
C SER A 221 -10.43 14.27 22.51
N ARG A 222 -10.66 13.01 22.09
CA ARG A 222 -11.73 12.64 21.14
C ARG A 222 -13.00 12.11 21.82
N LYS A 223 -14.15 12.29 21.15
CA LYS A 223 -15.45 11.75 21.58
C LYS A 223 -15.41 10.21 21.66
N TRP A 224 -16.00 9.65 22.72
CA TRP A 224 -15.94 8.23 23.06
C TRP A 224 -16.39 7.27 21.95
N TYR A 225 -17.43 7.63 21.17
CA TYR A 225 -17.96 6.77 20.11
C TYR A 225 -16.97 6.61 18.95
N ARG A 226 -16.12 7.61 18.68
CA ARG A 226 -15.05 7.49 17.67
C ARG A 226 -14.00 6.51 18.13
N ASN A 227 -13.67 6.50 19.42
CA ASN A 227 -12.73 5.55 20.00
C ASN A 227 -13.29 4.13 19.95
N PHE A 228 -14.60 3.94 20.21
CA PHE A 228 -15.26 2.64 20.08
C PHE A 228 -15.23 2.11 18.64
N LEU A 229 -15.62 2.94 17.65
CA LEU A 229 -15.60 2.55 16.24
C LEU A 229 -14.20 2.21 15.73
N MET A 230 -13.20 2.98 16.14
CA MET A 230 -11.80 2.74 15.79
C MET A 230 -11.28 1.43 16.40
N LYS A 231 -11.54 1.19 17.69
CA LYS A 231 -11.20 -0.09 18.34
C LYS A 231 -11.91 -1.28 17.67
N GLY A 232 -13.17 -1.12 17.27
CA GLY A 232 -13.91 -2.12 16.51
C GLY A 232 -13.26 -2.41 15.16
N PHE A 233 -12.86 -1.37 14.42
CA PHE A 233 -12.14 -1.54 13.16
C PHE A 233 -10.79 -2.24 13.36
N HIS A 234 -10.02 -1.89 14.40
CA HIS A 234 -8.77 -2.58 14.74
C HIS A 234 -8.99 -4.05 15.04
N LEU A 235 -10.08 -4.40 15.75
CA LEU A 235 -10.45 -5.80 15.98
C LEU A 235 -10.75 -6.53 14.66
N VAL A 236 -11.47 -5.91 13.73
CA VAL A 236 -11.75 -6.52 12.42
C VAL A 236 -10.46 -6.73 11.62
N VAL A 237 -9.55 -5.75 11.62
CA VAL A 237 -8.24 -5.89 10.98
C VAL A 237 -7.41 -7.01 11.60
N LEU A 238 -7.39 -7.10 12.93
CA LEU A 238 -6.72 -8.17 13.68
C LEU A 238 -7.31 -9.54 13.33
N LEU A 239 -8.65 -9.64 13.26
CA LEU A 239 -9.32 -10.89 12.90
C LEU A 239 -9.09 -11.25 11.44
N ALA A 240 -8.94 -10.29 10.53
CA ALA A 240 -8.71 -10.54 9.11
C ALA A 240 -7.26 -10.93 8.80
N ALA A 241 -6.31 -10.07 9.16
CA ALA A 241 -4.89 -10.23 8.81
C ALA A 241 -4.03 -10.83 9.94
N GLY A 242 -4.52 -10.91 11.18
CA GLY A 242 -3.78 -11.36 12.37
C GLY A 242 -2.92 -10.26 13.02
N PRO A 243 -2.22 -10.55 14.13
CA PRO A 243 -1.40 -9.57 14.86
C PRO A 243 -0.08 -9.25 14.15
N GLY A 244 0.51 -8.07 14.34
CA GLY A 244 1.87 -7.79 13.87
C GLY A 244 2.14 -6.32 13.60
N ILE A 245 1.25 -5.65 12.86
CA ILE A 245 1.33 -4.22 12.56
C ILE A 245 0.12 -3.52 13.16
N ARG A 246 0.35 -2.50 14.00
CA ARG A 246 -0.70 -1.70 14.65
C ARG A 246 -1.29 -0.71 13.67
N ASP A 247 -0.46 0.12 13.02
CA ASP A 247 -0.92 1.10 12.02
C ASP A 247 -0.76 0.58 10.58
N THR A 248 -1.67 -0.29 10.17
CA THR A 248 -1.67 -0.79 8.78
C THR A 248 -1.92 0.31 7.74
N GLN A 249 -2.61 1.39 8.11
CA GLN A 249 -3.11 2.40 7.16
C GLN A 249 -2.14 3.55 6.92
N CYS A 250 -0.93 3.51 7.49
CA CYS A 250 0.09 4.54 7.24
C CYS A 250 0.58 4.47 5.78
N GLY A 251 0.55 5.59 5.06
CA GLY A 251 0.99 5.66 3.66
C GLY A 251 2.50 5.46 3.43
N PHE A 252 3.29 5.27 4.49
CA PHE A 252 4.75 5.24 4.43
C PHE A 252 5.27 3.84 4.72
N LYS A 253 5.58 3.07 3.67
CA LYS A 253 5.97 1.65 3.80
C LYS A 253 7.07 1.31 2.82
N MET A 254 8.12 0.63 3.27
CA MET A 254 9.26 0.25 2.45
C MET A 254 9.33 -1.26 2.31
N PHE A 255 9.60 -1.72 1.09
CA PHE A 255 9.72 -3.13 0.74
C PHE A 255 11.04 -3.34 0.01
N THR A 256 11.68 -4.47 0.25
CA THR A 256 12.73 -4.94 -0.66
C THR A 256 12.10 -5.41 -1.97
N ARG A 257 12.88 -5.42 -3.05
CA ARG A 257 12.41 -5.89 -4.36
C ARG A 257 11.83 -7.30 -4.33
N ALA A 258 12.46 -8.23 -3.61
CA ALA A 258 11.97 -9.59 -3.43
C ALA A 258 10.62 -9.64 -2.71
N ALA A 259 10.43 -8.85 -1.64
CA ALA A 259 9.14 -8.74 -0.97
C ALA A 259 8.08 -8.13 -1.88
N ALA A 260 8.40 -7.01 -2.53
CA ALA A 260 7.50 -6.33 -3.44
C ALA A 260 7.03 -7.25 -4.59
N ARG A 261 7.94 -8.04 -5.18
CA ARG A 261 7.60 -9.02 -6.22
C ARG A 261 6.57 -10.04 -5.74
N LYS A 262 6.72 -10.60 -4.54
CA LYS A 262 5.75 -11.58 -3.99
C LYS A 262 4.42 -10.92 -3.61
N LEU A 263 4.47 -9.75 -2.98
CA LEU A 263 3.29 -9.08 -2.45
C LEU A 263 2.44 -8.46 -3.55
N PHE A 264 3.04 -7.64 -4.42
CA PHE A 264 2.29 -6.84 -5.40
C PHE A 264 1.85 -7.62 -6.64
N THR A 265 2.36 -8.84 -6.83
CA THR A 265 1.78 -9.79 -7.81
C THR A 265 0.52 -10.49 -7.28
N ASN A 266 0.37 -10.57 -5.95
CA ASN A 266 -0.68 -11.35 -5.28
C ASN A 266 -1.79 -10.52 -4.61
N ILE A 267 -1.55 -9.25 -4.31
CA ILE A 267 -2.58 -8.27 -3.90
C ILE A 267 -3.79 -8.29 -4.85
N ARG A 268 -5.00 -8.30 -4.29
CA ARG A 268 -6.27 -8.28 -5.03
C ARG A 268 -7.16 -7.09 -4.67
N LEU A 269 -7.06 -6.58 -3.45
CA LEU A 269 -7.82 -5.42 -3.00
C LEU A 269 -7.29 -4.16 -3.66
N LYS A 270 -8.17 -3.44 -4.36
CA LYS A 270 -7.81 -2.27 -5.18
C LYS A 270 -7.96 -0.95 -4.46
N ARG A 271 -8.66 -0.92 -3.32
CA ARG A 271 -9.02 0.31 -2.58
C ARG A 271 -8.25 0.43 -1.27
N TRP A 272 -8.91 0.84 -0.18
CA TRP A 272 -8.27 1.21 1.09
C TRP A 272 -7.73 0.03 1.89
N CYS A 273 -8.36 -1.15 1.77
CA CYS A 273 -7.99 -2.31 2.58
C CYS A 273 -6.78 -3.10 2.04
N PHE A 274 -6.16 -2.67 0.94
CA PHE A 274 -4.99 -3.34 0.38
C PHE A 274 -3.81 -3.42 1.36
N ASP A 275 -3.65 -2.44 2.23
CA ASP A 275 -2.60 -2.44 3.23
C ASP A 275 -2.75 -3.59 4.25
N VAL A 276 -4.00 -3.94 4.57
CA VAL A 276 -4.32 -5.06 5.46
C VAL A 276 -4.05 -6.38 4.74
N GLU A 277 -4.33 -6.45 3.43
CA GLU A 277 -3.96 -7.58 2.59
C GLU A 277 -2.45 -7.78 2.51
N LEU A 278 -1.65 -6.71 2.41
CA LEU A 278 -0.20 -6.80 2.44
C LEU A 278 0.29 -7.44 3.75
N VAL A 279 -0.28 -7.09 4.90
CA VAL A 279 0.06 -7.71 6.19
C VAL A 279 -0.29 -9.20 6.21
N PHE A 280 -1.46 -9.57 5.66
CA PHE A 280 -1.83 -10.98 5.52
C PHE A 280 -0.84 -11.75 4.62
N LEU A 281 -0.51 -11.20 3.45
CA LEU A 281 0.39 -11.83 2.48
C LEU A 281 1.83 -11.93 3.00
N CYS A 282 2.33 -10.92 3.73
CA CYS A 282 3.64 -11.00 4.37
C CYS A 282 3.72 -12.21 5.29
N LYS A 283 2.70 -12.45 6.12
CA LYS A 283 2.65 -13.63 7.00
C LYS A 283 2.55 -14.92 6.23
N TRP A 284 1.71 -14.95 5.19
CA TRP A 284 1.57 -16.12 4.34
C TRP A 284 2.91 -16.54 3.73
N PHE A 285 3.71 -15.57 3.28
CA PHE A 285 5.02 -15.81 2.68
C PHE A 285 6.17 -15.87 3.70
N GLY A 286 5.91 -15.70 5.00
CA GLY A 286 6.96 -15.65 6.03
C GLY A 286 7.89 -14.43 5.92
N ILE A 287 7.43 -13.33 5.32
CA ILE A 287 8.20 -12.08 5.15
C ILE A 287 8.25 -11.33 6.50
N PRO A 288 9.43 -11.05 7.06
CA PRO A 288 9.58 -10.24 8.27
C PRO A 288 8.94 -8.85 8.09
N MET A 289 8.16 -8.45 9.09
CA MET A 289 7.51 -7.14 9.15
C MET A 289 7.97 -6.37 10.38
N ILE A 290 8.36 -5.11 10.18
CA ILE A 290 8.85 -4.24 11.24
C ILE A 290 8.02 -2.97 11.24
N GLU A 291 7.52 -2.55 12.39
CA GLU A 291 6.78 -1.31 12.56
C GLU A 291 7.66 -0.25 13.23
N ILE A 292 7.72 0.96 12.66
CA ILE A 292 8.48 2.08 13.23
C ILE A 292 7.69 3.38 13.26
N SER A 293 7.93 4.19 14.29
CA SER A 293 7.30 5.51 14.39
C SER A 293 7.86 6.50 13.38
N VAL A 294 6.97 7.23 12.70
CA VAL A 294 7.32 8.24 11.69
C VAL A 294 6.67 9.59 12.01
N ASN A 295 7.35 10.66 11.63
CA ASN A 295 6.84 12.02 11.73
C ASN A 295 5.72 12.20 10.72
N TRP A 296 4.53 12.41 11.24
CA TRP A 296 3.32 12.59 10.46
C TRP A 296 2.58 13.85 10.91
N SER A 297 2.14 14.65 9.95
CA SER A 297 1.32 15.84 10.18
C SER A 297 -0.02 15.71 9.47
N GLU A 298 -1.09 16.19 10.10
CA GLU A 298 -2.40 16.21 9.48
C GLU A 298 -2.45 17.26 8.36
N ILE A 299 -2.73 16.80 7.15
CA ILE A 299 -2.92 17.65 5.96
C ILE A 299 -4.42 17.67 5.64
N PRO A 300 -5.06 18.85 5.53
CA PRO A 300 -6.47 18.94 5.20
C PRO A 300 -6.76 18.38 3.79
N GLY A 301 -8.01 17.97 3.55
CA GLY A 301 -8.45 17.44 2.25
C GLY A 301 -8.41 15.92 2.10
N SER A 302 -8.56 15.16 3.20
CA SER A 302 -8.65 13.70 3.17
C SER A 302 -9.72 13.20 2.19
N LYS A 303 -9.35 12.23 1.35
CA LYS A 303 -10.25 11.58 0.38
C LYS A 303 -11.00 10.39 0.98
N VAL A 304 -10.72 10.02 2.23
CA VAL A 304 -11.40 8.92 2.93
C VAL A 304 -12.73 9.45 3.48
N ASN A 305 -13.82 9.10 2.80
CA ASN A 305 -15.18 9.42 3.27
C ASN A 305 -15.65 8.35 4.30
N PRO A 306 -16.27 8.71 5.43
CA PRO A 306 -16.89 7.76 6.37
C PRO A 306 -17.85 6.75 5.72
N LEU A 307 -18.50 7.11 4.61
CA LEU A 307 -19.34 6.20 3.82
C LEU A 307 -18.55 5.04 3.18
N SER A 308 -17.22 5.09 3.21
CA SER A 308 -16.34 4.01 2.71
C SER A 308 -16.21 2.87 3.72
N ILE A 309 -16.54 3.08 5.00
CA ILE A 309 -16.33 2.09 6.08
C ILE A 309 -17.07 0.77 5.81
N PRO A 310 -18.36 0.74 5.39
CA PRO A 310 -19.02 -0.53 5.08
C PRO A 310 -18.33 -1.31 3.96
N ASN A 311 -17.85 -0.60 2.92
CA ASN A 311 -17.11 -1.22 1.83
C ASN A 311 -15.77 -1.79 2.33
N MET A 312 -15.08 -1.09 3.23
CA MET A 312 -13.85 -1.60 3.84
C MET A 312 -14.10 -2.87 4.66
N LEU A 313 -15.14 -2.89 5.49
CA LEU A 313 -15.52 -4.08 6.26
C LEU A 313 -15.85 -5.26 5.33
N TRP A 314 -16.59 -5.00 4.24
CA TRP A 314 -16.89 -5.99 3.22
C TRP A 314 -15.63 -6.52 2.53
N GLU A 315 -14.69 -5.65 2.15
CA GLU A 315 -13.38 -6.04 1.57
C GLU A 315 -12.58 -6.93 2.52
N LEU A 316 -12.54 -6.61 3.82
CA LEU A 316 -11.84 -7.40 4.83
C LEU A 316 -12.46 -8.79 5.04
N LEU A 317 -13.80 -8.88 5.03
CA LEU A 317 -14.51 -10.16 5.12
C LEU A 317 -14.28 -11.01 3.88
N LEU A 318 -14.40 -10.42 2.68
CA LEU A 318 -14.13 -11.09 1.41
C LEU A 318 -12.69 -11.61 1.35
N MET A 319 -11.72 -10.78 1.73
CA MET A 319 -10.31 -11.17 1.78
C MET A 319 -10.07 -12.32 2.76
N SER A 320 -10.67 -12.24 3.95
CA SER A 320 -10.54 -13.27 4.98
C SER A 320 -11.09 -14.60 4.50
N VAL A 321 -12.29 -14.62 3.91
CA VAL A 321 -12.88 -15.84 3.35
C VAL A 321 -12.07 -16.32 2.15
N GLY A 322 -11.77 -15.43 1.19
CA GLY A 322 -11.07 -15.74 -0.05
C GLY A 322 -9.74 -16.46 0.18
N TYR A 323 -8.87 -15.93 1.05
CA TYR A 323 -7.59 -16.56 1.34
C TYR A 323 -7.70 -17.77 2.27
N ARG A 324 -8.48 -17.71 3.36
CA ARG A 324 -8.55 -18.82 4.33
C ARG A 324 -9.20 -20.08 3.76
N THR A 325 -10.14 -19.91 2.83
CA THR A 325 -10.78 -21.03 2.13
C THR A 325 -10.02 -21.46 0.88
N ARG A 326 -8.87 -20.83 0.59
CA ARG A 326 -8.04 -21.05 -0.61
C ARG A 326 -8.77 -20.84 -1.94
N LEU A 327 -9.91 -20.15 -1.92
CA LEU A 327 -10.59 -19.70 -3.13
C LEU A 327 -9.70 -18.74 -3.91
N TRP A 328 -9.00 -17.85 -3.21
CA TRP A 328 -8.04 -16.93 -3.79
C TRP A 328 -6.67 -17.59 -3.83
N LYS A 329 -6.24 -17.99 -5.03
CA LYS A 329 -4.92 -18.58 -5.26
C LYS A 329 -3.83 -17.53 -5.09
N ILE A 330 -2.72 -17.95 -4.50
CA ILE A 330 -1.49 -17.17 -4.35
C ILE A 330 -0.44 -17.82 -5.26
N CYS A 331 0.18 -17.01 -6.11
CA CYS A 331 1.28 -17.41 -6.98
C CYS A 331 2.60 -17.33 -6.21
N PHE A 332 3.48 -18.31 -6.42
CA PHE A 332 4.77 -18.43 -5.72
C PHE A 332 5.92 -17.79 -6.47
#